data_AF-A0AAV9BH04-F1
#
_entry.id   AF-A0AAV9BH04-F1
#
_cell.length_a   1.000
_cell.length_b   1.000
_cell.length_c   1.000
_cell.angle_alpha   90.00
_cell.angle_beta   90.00
_cell.angle_gamma   90.00
#
_symmetry.space_group_name_H-M   'P 1'
#
loop_
_entity.id
_entity.type
_entity.pdbx_description
1 polymer ?
#
loop_
_entity_poly.entity_id
_entity_poly.type
_entity_poly.pdbx_seq_one_letter_code
_entity_poly.pdbx_strand_id
1 'polypeptide(L)'
;MSLAVADAVWKEIKSSRSVTDDHLSILHFLFGRNFERAARIVDEGGVRKISAVPSGRSLFVCKHQLAAQLAEAVEAYVESDVSDEELALMLSRI
;
A
#
# COMPACT_ATOMS: atom_id res chain seq x y z
N MET A 1 10.82 8.84 -17.77
CA MET A 1 10.84 10.19 -17.16
C MET A 1 9.81 10.32 -16.04
N SER A 2 8.60 9.77 -16.16
CA SER A 2 7.55 9.76 -15.11
C SER A 2 7.84 8.91 -13.86
N LEU A 3 8.57 7.79 -14.01
CA LEU A 3 8.81 6.85 -12.90
C LEU A 3 9.72 7.44 -11.80
N ALA A 4 10.78 8.16 -12.18
CA ALA A 4 11.68 8.79 -11.21
C ALA A 4 10.99 9.86 -10.35
N VAL A 5 10.01 10.57 -10.92
CA VAL A 5 9.18 11.53 -10.17
C VAL A 5 8.29 10.78 -9.19
N ALA A 6 7.64 9.69 -9.61
CA ALA A 6 6.84 8.86 -8.72
C ALA A 6 7.68 8.32 -7.54
N ASP A 7 8.88 7.80 -7.82
CA ASP A 7 9.76 7.23 -6.78
C ASP A 7 10.18 8.28 -5.75
N ALA A 8 10.48 9.51 -6.20
CA ALA A 8 10.83 10.62 -5.31
C ALA A 8 9.65 10.97 -4.38
N VAL A 9 8.45 11.11 -4.93
CA VAL A 9 7.23 11.41 -4.16
C VAL A 9 6.91 10.28 -3.18
N TRP A 10 7.00 9.02 -3.61
CA TRP A 10 6.77 7.88 -2.71
C TRP A 10 7.77 7.83 -1.56
N LYS A 11 9.03 8.19 -1.81
CA LYS A 11 10.05 8.26 -0.78
C LYS A 11 9.75 9.35 0.25
N GLU A 12 9.27 10.51 -0.20
CA GLU A 12 8.87 11.61 0.68
C GLU A 12 7.65 11.26 1.55
N ILE A 13 6.62 10.65 0.95
CA ILE A 13 5.45 10.15 1.69
C ILE A 13 5.88 9.12 2.74
N LYS A 14 6.71 8.13 2.36
CA LYS A 14 7.22 7.11 3.28
C LYS A 14 8.02 7.71 4.42
N SER A 15 8.82 8.75 4.16
CA SER A 15 9.64 9.41 5.17
C SER A 15 8.79 10.22 6.15
N SER A 16 7.76 10.91 5.67
CA SER A 16 6.89 11.75 6.50
C SER A 16 5.71 11.01 7.12
N ARG A 17 5.42 9.80 6.64
CA ARG A 17 4.19 9.04 6.93
C ARG A 17 2.91 9.85 6.69
N SER A 18 2.98 10.78 5.73
CA SER A 18 1.89 11.73 5.47
C SER A 18 1.80 12.06 3.99
N VAL A 19 0.61 12.49 3.55
CA VAL A 19 0.33 12.85 2.16
C VAL A 19 -0.15 14.30 2.13
N THR A 20 0.45 15.11 1.27
CA THR A 20 0.07 16.50 1.03
C THR A 20 -0.76 16.61 -0.26
N ASP A 21 -1.43 17.73 -0.46
CA ASP A 21 -2.19 18.00 -1.69
C ASP A 21 -1.28 17.99 -2.94
N ASP A 22 -0.02 18.41 -2.80
CA ASP A 22 0.97 18.33 -3.88
C ASP A 22 1.32 16.89 -4.23
N HIS A 23 1.53 16.02 -3.22
CA HIS A 23 1.72 14.59 -3.44
C HIS A 23 0.53 13.97 -4.19
N LEU A 24 -0.70 14.29 -3.75
CA LEU A 24 -1.93 13.81 -4.41
C LEU A 24 -2.02 14.28 -5.85
N SER A 25 -1.73 15.56 -6.10
CA SER A 25 -1.79 16.16 -7.44
C SER A 25 -0.77 15.52 -8.38
N ILE A 26 0.46 15.28 -7.92
CA ILE A 26 1.49 14.62 -8.73
C ILE A 26 1.13 13.17 -9.00
N LEU A 27 0.72 12.40 -7.98
CA LEU A 27 0.36 11.00 -8.16
C LEU A 27 -0.89 10.83 -9.02
N HIS A 28 -1.86 11.73 -8.89
CA HIS A 28 -3.03 11.81 -9.79
C HIS A 28 -2.61 12.12 -11.23
N PHE A 29 -1.71 13.08 -11.45
CA PHE A 29 -1.20 13.37 -12.79
C PHE A 29 -0.51 12.15 -13.43
N LEU A 30 0.25 11.39 -12.64
CA LEU A 30 1.02 10.23 -13.13
C LEU A 30 0.17 8.98 -13.37
N PHE A 31 -0.82 8.72 -12.51
CA PHE A 31 -1.57 7.45 -12.50
C PHE A 31 -3.07 7.61 -12.79
N GLY A 32 -3.57 8.85 -12.82
CA GLY A 32 -4.96 9.21 -13.12
C GLY A 32 -5.98 8.53 -12.21
N ARG A 33 -7.08 8.07 -12.83
CA ARG A 33 -8.18 7.35 -12.15
C ARG A 33 -7.75 6.10 -11.38
N ASN A 34 -6.61 5.49 -11.71
CA ASN A 34 -6.08 4.38 -10.93
C ASN A 34 -5.65 4.84 -9.53
N PHE A 35 -5.08 6.04 -9.42
CA PHE A 35 -4.73 6.60 -8.11
C PHE A 35 -5.94 7.08 -7.33
N GLU A 36 -6.93 7.70 -7.98
CA GLU A 36 -8.21 8.04 -7.31
C GLU A 36 -8.86 6.81 -6.66
N ARG A 37 -8.90 5.69 -7.41
CA ARG A 37 -9.42 4.42 -6.90
C ARG A 37 -8.56 3.85 -5.77
N ALA A 38 -7.24 3.99 -5.88
CA ALA A 38 -6.32 3.55 -4.85
C ALA A 38 -6.51 4.32 -3.53
N ALA A 39 -6.54 5.64 -3.60
CA ALA A 39 -6.76 6.52 -2.46
C ALA A 39 -8.08 6.19 -1.76
N ARG A 40 -9.17 6.03 -2.54
CA ARG A 40 -10.46 5.63 -1.99
C ARG A 40 -10.43 4.28 -1.27
N ILE A 41 -9.71 3.28 -1.80
CA ILE A 41 -9.56 1.98 -1.12
C ILE A 41 -8.85 2.15 0.22
N VAL A 42 -7.86 3.03 0.32
CA VAL A 42 -7.16 3.32 1.59
C VAL A 42 -8.08 4.05 2.55
N ASP A 43 -8.80 5.08 2.09
CA ASP A 43 -9.76 5.85 2.90
C ASP A 43 -10.88 4.98 3.49
N GLU A 44 -11.34 3.97 2.72
CA GLU A 44 -12.36 3.01 3.14
C GLU A 44 -11.78 1.85 4.00
N GLY A 45 -10.49 1.86 4.33
CA GLY A 45 -9.83 0.82 5.13
C GLY A 45 -9.69 -0.53 4.41
N GLY A 46 -9.69 -0.53 3.07
CA GLY A 46 -9.71 -1.72 2.22
C GLY A 46 -8.36 -2.44 2.06
N VAL A 47 -7.31 -2.02 2.79
CA VAL A 47 -5.98 -2.63 2.78
C VAL A 47 -5.70 -3.31 4.12
N ARG A 48 -5.28 -4.59 4.06
CA ARG A 48 -4.81 -5.33 5.24
C ARG A 48 -3.36 -5.74 5.09
N LYS A 49 -2.60 -5.65 6.17
CA LYS A 49 -1.28 -6.26 6.29
C LYS A 49 -1.41 -7.54 7.12
N ILE A 50 -0.98 -8.65 6.54
CA ILE A 50 -0.97 -9.95 7.21
C ILE A 50 0.48 -10.30 7.50
N SER A 51 0.81 -10.54 8.76
CA SER A 51 2.16 -10.84 9.23
C SER A 51 2.21 -12.26 9.80
N ALA A 52 3.11 -13.10 9.31
CA ALA A 52 3.34 -14.43 9.85
C ALA A 52 4.27 -14.39 11.04
N VAL A 53 3.94 -15.17 12.07
CA VAL A 53 4.76 -15.37 13.26
C VAL A 53 5.17 -16.86 13.32
N PRO A 54 6.45 -17.18 13.61
CA PRO A 54 7.54 -16.28 14.00
C PRO A 54 8.38 -15.72 12.85
N SER A 55 8.16 -16.10 11.59
CA SER A 55 9.08 -15.69 10.51
C SER A 55 9.14 -14.18 10.23
N GLY A 56 8.11 -13.42 10.61
CA GLY A 56 7.98 -11.99 10.33
C GLY A 56 7.68 -11.67 8.87
N ARG A 57 7.47 -12.68 8.01
CA ARG A 57 7.05 -12.47 6.62
C ARG A 57 5.69 -11.81 6.60
N SER A 58 5.49 -10.83 5.72
CA SER A 58 4.20 -10.17 5.61
C SER A 58 3.80 -9.91 4.17
N LEU A 59 2.51 -9.75 3.94
CA LEU A 59 1.95 -9.34 2.66
C LEU A 59 0.80 -8.35 2.86
N PHE A 60 0.59 -7.50 1.86
CA PHE A 60 -0.58 -6.64 1.79
C PHE A 60 -1.67 -7.30 0.95
N VAL A 61 -2.84 -7.52 1.55
CA VAL A 61 -4.04 -8.00 0.86
C VAL A 61 -4.89 -6.82 0.45
N CYS A 62 -4.95 -6.57 -0.86
CA CYS A 62 -5.89 -5.63 -1.45
C CYS A 62 -6.10 -5.95 -2.94
N LYS A 63 -7.10 -5.33 -3.57
CA LYS A 63 -7.38 -5.51 -5.01
C LYS A 63 -6.59 -4.55 -5.91
N HIS A 64 -5.73 -3.68 -5.35
CA HIS A 64 -5.12 -2.59 -6.08
C HIS A 64 -3.71 -2.26 -5.58
N GLN A 65 -2.69 -2.47 -6.40
CA GLN A 65 -1.28 -2.32 -5.99
C GLN A 65 -0.93 -0.93 -5.47
N LEU A 66 -1.42 0.14 -6.11
CA LEU A 66 -1.19 1.51 -5.61
C LEU A 66 -1.85 1.75 -4.24
N ALA A 67 -2.94 1.02 -3.90
CA ALA A 67 -3.57 1.16 -2.59
C ALA A 67 -2.70 0.52 -1.51
N ALA A 68 -2.16 -0.68 -1.77
CA ALA A 68 -1.17 -1.30 -0.88
C ALA A 68 0.05 -0.39 -0.67
N GLN A 69 0.59 0.18 -1.75
CA GLN A 69 1.75 1.06 -1.67
C GLN A 69 1.45 2.35 -0.88
N LEU A 70 0.30 2.97 -1.12
CA LEU A 70 -0.12 4.17 -0.40
C LEU A 70 -0.36 3.86 1.08
N ALA A 71 -1.15 2.83 1.38
CA ALA A 71 -1.41 2.38 2.74
C ALA A 71 -0.13 2.05 3.51
N GLU A 72 0.80 1.32 2.89
CA GLU A 72 2.11 1.04 3.48
C GLU A 72 2.86 2.34 3.80
N ALA A 73 2.86 3.30 2.87
CA ALA A 73 3.61 4.53 3.02
C ALA A 73 3.08 5.41 4.16
N VAL A 74 1.76 5.46 4.35
CA VAL A 74 1.09 6.26 5.40
C VAL A 74 0.71 5.47 6.66
N GLU A 75 1.01 4.17 6.71
CA GLU A 75 0.58 3.26 7.78
C GLU A 75 -0.95 3.19 7.98
N ALA A 76 -1.70 3.32 6.89
CA ALA A 76 -3.16 3.26 6.88
C ALA A 76 -3.65 1.88 6.40
N TYR A 77 -3.51 0.87 7.24
CA TYR A 77 -3.97 -0.49 6.99
C TYR A 77 -4.37 -1.19 8.28
N VAL A 78 -5.18 -2.25 8.15
CA VAL A 78 -5.49 -3.14 9.27
C VAL A 78 -4.43 -4.23 9.35
N GLU A 79 -3.78 -4.40 10.50
CA GLU A 79 -2.77 -5.43 10.72
C GLU A 79 -3.35 -6.65 11.45
N SER A 80 -2.92 -7.84 11.07
CA SER A 80 -3.29 -9.09 11.72
C SER A 80 -2.16 -10.12 11.63
N ASP A 81 -1.95 -10.86 12.71
CA ASP A 81 -0.96 -11.93 12.77
C ASP A 81 -1.59 -13.29 12.43
N VAL A 82 -0.84 -14.14 11.73
CA VAL A 82 -1.20 -15.51 11.33
C VAL A 82 -0.03 -16.47 11.51
N SER A 83 -0.26 -17.78 11.40
CA SER A 83 0.84 -18.75 11.36
C SER A 83 1.58 -18.72 10.01
N ASP A 84 2.82 -19.20 9.99
CA ASP A 84 3.59 -19.37 8.76
C ASP A 84 2.91 -20.31 7.75
N GLU A 85 2.21 -21.35 8.24
CA GLU A 85 1.41 -22.28 7.43
C GLU A 85 0.18 -21.60 6.85
N GLU A 86 -0.52 -20.79 7.65
CA GLU A 86 -1.67 -20.02 7.19
C GLU A 86 -1.26 -19.03 6.09
N LEU A 87 -0.15 -18.29 6.29
CA LEU A 87 0.38 -17.38 5.28
C LEU A 87 0.76 -18.13 3.99
N ALA A 88 1.40 -19.30 4.10
CA ALA A 88 1.73 -20.13 2.94
C ALA A 88 0.49 -20.60 2.18
N LEU A 89 -0.58 -20.99 2.89
CA LEU A 89 -1.86 -21.35 2.29
C LEU A 89 -2.50 -20.17 1.55
N MET A 90 -2.44 -18.96 2.12
CA MET A 90 -2.92 -17.75 1.44
C MET A 90 -2.15 -17.49 0.13
N LEU A 91 -0.83 -17.59 0.17
CA LEU A 91 0.04 -17.38 -0.99
C LEU A 91 -0.16 -18.42 -2.10
N SER A 92 -0.55 -19.66 -1.76
CA SER A 92 -0.83 -20.71 -2.74
C SER A 92 -2.06 -20.45 -3.63
N ARG A 93 -2.86 -19.42 -3.31
CA ARG A 93 -4.12 -19.09 -3.98
C ARG A 93 -4.06 -17.79 -4.81
N ILE A 94 -2.87 -17.19 -4.94
CA ILE A 94 -2.64 -15.93 -5.66
C ILE A 94 -2.18 -16.21 -7.09
#